data_AF-A0A1Q5LV34-F1
#
_entry.id   AF-A0A1Q5LV34-F1
#
_cell.length_a   1.000
_cell.length_b   1.000
_cell.length_c   1.000
_cell.angle_alpha   90.00
_cell.angle_beta   90.00
_cell.angle_gamma   90.00
#
_symmetry.space_group_name_H-M   'P 1'
#
loop_
_entity.id
_entity.type
_entity.pdbx_description
1 polymer ?
#
loop_
_entity_poly.entity_id
_entity_poly.type
_entity_poly.pdbx_seq_one_letter_code
_entity_poly.pdbx_strand_id
1 'polypeptide(L)'
;MYRSAPRLTRILACAAVPVMLVVAGCSSDSDSKSDADAQSPSTASSPQAAVKPKPTVAPAKYTQLPEACKAITGKTIEDLVPEVKNEKGTPGKSSDTASRGSCAWNGLDDNGIKGSQYRWLDISLLRYDSDPSLGSAEQRAQENYTKEVAKVKATEGATSVKTSPAAGVGNEATAISYGLKKTDEDFKYAAIVTRTENVLITVSYNGAGYAGAKTPTPSDLMEDAVKASKEAVAAVAAANK
;
A
#
# COMPACT_ATOMS: atom_id res chain seq x y z
N MET A 1 -1.99 39.62 23.60
CA MET A 1 -0.52 39.87 23.57
C MET A 1 0.12 38.74 22.78
N TYR A 2 0.47 39.00 21.52
CA TYR A 2 1.28 38.08 20.72
C TYR A 2 2.67 37.98 21.37
N ARG A 3 3.11 36.77 21.71
CA ARG A 3 4.51 36.49 21.97
C ARG A 3 4.94 35.34 21.06
N SER A 4 5.72 35.73 20.05
CA SER A 4 6.39 34.89 19.07
C SER A 4 7.37 33.91 19.73
N ALA A 5 7.43 32.69 19.20
CA ALA A 5 8.34 31.62 19.61
C ALA A 5 9.82 31.91 19.29
N PRO A 6 10.79 31.26 19.97
CA PRO A 6 12.10 31.04 19.40
C PRO A 6 12.14 29.69 18.66
N ARG A 7 12.54 29.75 17.39
CA ARG A 7 12.93 28.59 16.57
C ARG A 7 14.29 28.09 17.05
N LEU A 8 14.42 26.81 17.38
CA LEU A 8 15.72 26.16 17.54
C LEU A 8 16.09 25.45 16.22
N THR A 9 17.14 25.97 15.61
CA THR A 9 17.70 25.53 14.34
C THR A 9 18.81 24.50 14.57
N ARG A 10 18.73 23.38 13.82
CA ARG A 10 19.78 22.53 13.25
C ARG A 10 20.98 22.08 14.11
N ILE A 11 21.20 20.76 14.15
CA ILE A 11 22.49 20.15 13.81
C ILE A 11 22.24 18.93 12.90
N LEU A 12 22.60 19.05 11.63
CA LEU A 12 22.82 17.91 10.73
C LEU A 12 24.24 17.40 10.97
N ALA A 13 24.37 16.13 11.38
CA ALA A 13 25.67 15.46 11.42
C ALA A 13 25.94 14.84 10.04
N CYS A 14 26.88 15.43 9.30
CA CYS A 14 27.46 14.86 8.09
C CYS A 14 28.39 13.70 8.47
N ALA A 15 28.04 12.47 8.10
CA ALA A 15 28.99 11.36 8.09
C ALA A 15 29.66 11.31 6.70
N ALA A 16 30.89 11.83 6.62
CA ALA A 16 31.78 11.62 5.48
C ALA A 16 32.49 10.26 5.67
N VAL A 17 32.30 9.34 4.71
CA VAL A 17 33.07 8.09 4.63
C VAL A 17 33.92 8.14 3.36
N PRO A 18 35.23 7.87 3.45
CA PRO A 18 36.17 8.04 2.34
C PRO A 18 36.05 6.99 1.24
N VAL A 19 36.35 7.48 0.05
CA VAL A 19 36.50 6.84 -1.26
C VAL A 19 37.50 5.67 -1.23
N MET A 20 37.14 4.54 -1.84
CA MET A 20 38.09 3.59 -2.42
C MET A 20 37.69 3.34 -3.88
N LEU A 21 38.35 4.07 -4.78
CA LEU A 21 38.39 3.81 -6.21
C LEU A 21 39.49 2.77 -6.45
N VAL A 22 39.12 1.56 -6.88
CA VAL A 22 40.07 0.60 -7.45
C VAL A 22 39.87 0.62 -8.95
N VAL A 23 40.76 1.34 -9.63
CA VAL A 23 40.91 1.30 -11.09
C VAL A 23 41.92 0.20 -11.38
N ALA A 24 41.44 -0.97 -11.79
CA ALA A 24 42.30 -1.98 -12.40
C ALA A 24 42.48 -1.61 -13.87
N GLY A 25 43.66 -1.08 -14.18
CA GLY A 25 44.16 -1.00 -15.54
C GLY A 25 44.56 -2.38 -16.05
N CYS A 26 44.25 -2.66 -17.30
CA CYS A 26 45.06 -3.56 -18.12
C CYS A 26 45.28 -2.85 -19.46
N SER A 27 46.39 -2.11 -19.50
CA SER A 27 47.06 -1.77 -20.75
C SER A 27 47.55 -3.05 -21.41
N SER A 28 47.44 -3.12 -22.73
CA SER A 28 48.37 -3.89 -23.55
C SER A 28 48.67 -3.04 -24.77
N ASP A 29 49.75 -2.27 -24.64
CA ASP A 29 50.54 -1.75 -25.74
C ASP A 29 51.27 -2.92 -26.39
N SER A 30 51.22 -3.01 -27.71
CA SER A 30 52.11 -3.83 -28.52
C SER A 30 52.26 -3.16 -29.88
N ASP A 31 53.32 -2.36 -29.99
CA ASP A 31 53.85 -1.87 -31.26
C ASP A 31 54.27 -3.03 -32.15
N SER A 32 53.94 -2.97 -33.44
CA SER A 32 54.78 -3.48 -34.54
C SER A 32 54.37 -2.87 -35.89
N LYS A 33 55.38 -2.33 -36.57
CA LYS A 33 55.36 -1.63 -37.87
C LYS A 33 55.20 -2.56 -39.08
N SER A 34 54.66 -1.99 -40.17
CA SER A 34 54.94 -2.21 -41.62
C SER A 34 54.71 -3.64 -42.17
N ASP A 35 53.95 -3.90 -43.26
CA ASP A 35 54.11 -3.39 -44.63
C ASP A 35 52.90 -3.73 -45.54
N ALA A 36 52.98 -3.18 -46.75
CA ALA A 36 52.07 -3.04 -47.90
C ALA A 36 51.17 -4.20 -48.42
N ASP A 37 50.13 -3.72 -49.13
CA ASP A 37 49.42 -4.28 -50.31
C ASP A 37 48.57 -5.55 -50.19
N ALA A 38 47.24 -5.38 -50.29
CA ALA A 38 46.44 -5.94 -51.39
C ALA A 38 44.95 -5.54 -51.28
N GLN A 39 44.44 -5.03 -52.38
CA GLN A 39 43.09 -4.55 -52.62
C GLN A 39 42.11 -5.71 -52.85
N SER A 40 40.99 -5.77 -52.11
CA SER A 40 39.73 -6.43 -52.53
C SER A 40 38.56 -5.96 -51.65
N PRO A 41 37.44 -5.50 -52.24
CA PRO A 41 36.28 -5.05 -51.48
C PRO A 41 35.38 -6.26 -51.17
N SER A 42 35.57 -6.86 -50.01
CA SER A 42 34.63 -7.86 -49.49
C SER A 42 33.62 -7.16 -48.58
N THR A 43 32.41 -7.07 -49.11
CA THR A 43 31.16 -6.62 -48.47
C THR A 43 31.12 -6.85 -46.95
N ALA A 44 31.10 -5.76 -46.20
CA ALA A 44 30.79 -5.74 -44.78
C ALA A 44 29.34 -6.19 -44.55
N SER A 45 29.13 -7.49 -44.34
CA SER A 45 27.93 -7.95 -43.65
C SER A 45 28.14 -7.69 -42.15
N SER A 46 27.71 -6.52 -41.70
CA SER A 46 27.52 -6.28 -40.27
C SER A 46 26.58 -7.37 -39.74
N PRO A 47 26.94 -8.13 -38.70
CA PRO A 47 25.95 -8.97 -38.02
C PRO A 47 24.89 -8.01 -37.48
N GLN A 48 23.71 -8.06 -38.09
CA GLN A 48 22.52 -7.40 -37.57
C GLN A 48 22.42 -7.82 -36.11
N ALA A 49 22.66 -6.88 -35.20
CA ALA A 49 22.63 -7.12 -33.77
C ALA A 49 21.29 -7.83 -33.48
N ALA A 50 21.37 -9.09 -33.07
CA ALA A 50 20.19 -9.86 -32.70
C ALA A 50 19.48 -9.06 -31.63
N VAL A 51 18.34 -8.46 -31.97
CA VAL A 51 17.48 -7.76 -31.03
C VAL A 51 17.07 -8.82 -30.03
N LYS A 52 17.72 -8.81 -28.85
CA LYS A 52 17.39 -9.75 -27.78
C LYS A 52 15.88 -9.58 -27.53
N PRO A 53 15.08 -10.68 -27.56
CA PRO A 53 13.67 -10.57 -27.30
C PRO A 53 13.49 -9.91 -25.93
N LYS A 54 12.78 -8.77 -25.91
CA LYS A 54 12.46 -8.08 -24.66
C LYS A 54 11.63 -9.06 -23.82
N PRO A 55 11.96 -9.29 -22.54
CA PRO A 55 11.16 -10.15 -21.69
C PRO A 55 9.69 -9.69 -21.76
N THR A 56 8.81 -10.61 -22.15
CA THR A 56 7.38 -10.37 -22.22
C THR A 56 6.76 -10.90 -20.93
N VAL A 57 6.06 -10.01 -20.22
CA VAL A 57 5.32 -10.33 -19.00
C VAL A 57 3.84 -10.23 -19.31
N ALA A 58 3.03 -11.09 -18.68
CA ALA A 58 1.56 -11.04 -18.83
C ALA A 58 1.04 -9.64 -18.43
N PRO A 59 0.08 -9.06 -19.17
CA PRO A 59 -0.46 -7.73 -18.86
C PRO A 59 -1.24 -7.71 -17.54
N ALA A 60 -1.40 -6.52 -16.97
CA ALA A 60 -2.23 -6.31 -15.79
C ALA A 60 -3.72 -6.52 -16.11
N LYS A 61 -4.45 -7.19 -15.21
CA LYS A 61 -5.89 -7.44 -15.37
C LYS A 61 -6.72 -6.17 -15.16
N TYR A 62 -6.40 -5.40 -14.13
CA TYR A 62 -6.97 -4.10 -13.82
C TYR A 62 -6.01 -2.98 -14.18
N THR A 63 -6.52 -2.00 -14.92
CA THR A 63 -5.78 -0.81 -15.39
C THR A 63 -6.21 0.47 -14.68
N GLN A 64 -7.29 0.42 -13.90
CA GLN A 64 -7.86 1.56 -13.19
C GLN A 64 -8.12 1.23 -11.71
N LEU A 65 -8.11 2.27 -10.87
CA LEU A 65 -8.62 2.22 -9.51
C LEU A 65 -9.88 3.10 -9.40
N PRO A 66 -10.87 2.70 -8.58
CA PRO A 66 -11.95 3.61 -8.22
C PRO A 66 -11.40 4.75 -7.35
N GLU A 67 -12.17 5.83 -7.26
CA GLU A 67 -11.93 6.84 -6.21
C GLU A 67 -12.13 6.18 -4.84
N ALA A 68 -11.09 6.16 -4.00
CA ALA A 68 -11.09 5.38 -2.76
C ALA A 68 -12.26 5.74 -1.81
N CYS A 69 -12.65 7.02 -1.75
CA CYS A 69 -13.78 7.46 -0.93
C CYS A 69 -15.16 7.03 -1.46
N LYS A 70 -15.24 6.54 -2.71
CA LYS A 70 -16.46 5.99 -3.30
C LYS A 70 -16.45 4.47 -3.35
N ALA A 71 -15.40 3.82 -2.86
CA ALA A 71 -15.27 2.38 -2.86
C ALA A 71 -16.17 1.70 -1.81
N ILE A 72 -16.67 2.47 -0.83
CA ILE A 72 -17.64 2.05 0.17
C ILE A 72 -18.86 2.96 0.03
N THR A 73 -20.05 2.38 0.07
CA THR A 73 -21.30 3.12 -0.10
C THR A 73 -21.59 4.03 1.10
N GLY A 74 -22.26 5.16 0.86
CA GLY A 74 -22.63 6.10 1.93
C GLY A 74 -23.45 5.44 3.04
N LYS A 75 -24.39 4.55 2.68
CA LYS A 75 -25.15 3.75 3.65
C LYS A 75 -24.25 2.91 4.55
N THR A 76 -23.25 2.24 4.00
CA THR A 76 -22.30 1.46 4.80
C THR A 76 -21.43 2.38 5.66
N ILE A 77 -21.06 3.57 5.20
CA ILE A 77 -20.36 4.55 6.04
C ILE A 77 -21.23 5.00 7.23
N GLU A 78 -22.50 5.32 7.00
CA GLU A 78 -23.45 5.69 8.07
C GLU A 78 -23.64 4.56 9.09
N ASP A 79 -23.79 3.32 8.61
CA ASP A 79 -23.94 2.13 9.46
C ASP A 79 -22.67 1.90 10.32
N LEU A 80 -21.48 2.01 9.73
CA LEU A 80 -20.21 1.62 10.37
C LEU A 80 -19.57 2.76 11.18
N VAL A 81 -19.88 4.01 10.87
CA VAL A 81 -19.27 5.18 11.51
C VAL A 81 -20.38 6.11 12.00
N PRO A 82 -21.08 5.78 13.10
CA PRO A 82 -22.08 6.67 13.67
C PRO A 82 -21.50 8.05 13.97
N GLU A 83 -22.29 9.10 13.75
CA GLU A 83 -21.85 10.50 13.86
C GLU A 83 -20.57 10.78 13.04
N VAL A 84 -20.50 10.24 11.81
CA VAL A 84 -19.39 10.46 10.89
C VAL A 84 -19.20 11.96 10.62
N LYS A 85 -17.98 12.46 10.82
CA LYS A 85 -17.68 13.89 10.63
C LYS A 85 -17.77 14.36 9.18
N ASN A 86 -17.50 13.46 8.25
CA ASN A 86 -17.54 13.73 6.82
C ASN A 86 -17.97 12.45 6.08
N GLU A 87 -19.23 12.41 5.66
CA GLU A 87 -19.83 11.28 4.94
C GLU A 87 -19.09 10.93 3.65
N LYS A 88 -18.53 11.93 2.97
CA LYS A 88 -17.75 11.74 1.74
C LYS A 88 -16.33 11.24 2.00
N GLY A 89 -15.93 11.12 3.26
CA GLY A 89 -14.61 10.68 3.66
C GLY A 89 -13.52 11.70 3.39
N THR A 90 -12.37 11.44 3.99
CA THR A 90 -11.17 12.26 3.81
C THR A 90 -10.19 11.51 2.91
N PRO A 91 -9.98 11.96 1.66
CA PRO A 91 -9.06 11.30 0.75
C PRO A 91 -7.61 11.44 1.25
N GLY A 92 -6.85 10.36 1.16
CA GLY A 92 -5.42 10.38 1.40
C GLY A 92 -4.68 11.10 0.27
N LYS A 93 -3.51 11.65 0.60
CA LYS A 93 -2.63 12.28 -0.39
C LYS A 93 -1.77 11.22 -1.06
N SER A 94 -1.70 11.25 -2.38
CA SER A 94 -0.78 10.44 -3.17
C SER A 94 -0.22 11.27 -4.32
N SER A 95 1.06 11.10 -4.62
CA SER A 95 1.67 11.61 -5.86
C SER A 95 1.38 10.71 -7.07
N ASP A 96 0.87 9.50 -6.82
CA ASP A 96 0.50 8.50 -7.84
C ASP A 96 -0.94 8.06 -7.55
N THR A 97 -1.91 8.87 -8.00
CA THR A 97 -3.34 8.57 -7.84
C THR A 97 -3.84 7.53 -8.84
N ALA A 98 -3.06 7.22 -9.88
CA ALA A 98 -3.41 6.21 -10.88
C ALA A 98 -3.25 4.78 -10.34
N SER A 99 -2.28 4.57 -9.45
CA SER A 99 -2.00 3.26 -8.85
C SER A 99 -2.20 3.21 -7.35
N ARG A 100 -2.49 4.35 -6.70
CA ARG A 100 -2.75 4.41 -5.25
C ARG A 100 -3.93 5.32 -4.93
N GLY A 101 -4.79 4.84 -4.04
CA GLY A 101 -5.86 5.65 -3.45
C GLY A 101 -6.06 5.26 -2.01
N SER A 102 -6.44 6.22 -1.16
CA SER A 102 -6.91 5.89 0.19
C SER A 102 -7.97 6.87 0.64
N CYS A 103 -8.79 6.44 1.60
CA CYS A 103 -9.79 7.28 2.22
C CYS A 103 -9.98 6.87 3.68
N ALA A 104 -10.40 7.81 4.52
CA ALA A 104 -10.72 7.55 5.91
C ALA A 104 -11.98 8.28 6.36
N TRP A 105 -12.70 7.66 7.28
CA TRP A 105 -13.88 8.17 7.96
C TRP A 105 -13.71 7.99 9.46
N ASN A 106 -14.21 8.96 10.24
CA ASN A 106 -14.28 8.83 11.68
C ASN A 106 -15.50 9.52 12.24
N GLY A 107 -15.99 8.97 13.33
CA GLY A 107 -17.17 9.43 14.04
C GLY A 107 -16.97 9.26 15.54
N LEU A 108 -17.66 10.12 16.29
CA LEU A 108 -17.72 10.06 17.73
C LEU A 108 -19.16 10.34 18.14
N ASP A 109 -19.87 9.29 18.51
CA ASP A 109 -21.17 9.41 19.17
C ASP A 109 -20.92 9.81 20.64
N ASP A 110 -20.94 11.13 20.88
CA ASP A 110 -20.57 11.73 22.15
C ASP A 110 -21.80 11.96 23.05
N ASN A 111 -21.90 11.18 24.13
CA ASN A 111 -22.94 11.34 25.14
C ASN A 111 -22.37 11.91 26.47
N GLY A 112 -21.19 12.54 26.41
CA GLY A 112 -20.52 13.17 27.55
C GLY A 112 -20.26 12.17 28.68
N ILE A 113 -20.69 12.49 29.91
CA ILE A 113 -20.49 11.63 31.08
C ILE A 113 -21.20 10.27 30.98
N LYS A 114 -22.11 10.09 30.01
CA LYS A 114 -22.79 8.82 29.76
C LYS A 114 -21.96 7.87 28.89
N GLY A 115 -20.80 8.31 28.44
CA GLY A 115 -19.87 7.54 27.62
C GLY A 115 -20.00 7.86 26.13
N SER A 116 -18.92 7.68 25.39
CA SER A 116 -18.87 8.03 23.96
C SER A 116 -18.34 6.86 23.14
N GLN A 117 -18.87 6.67 21.92
CA GLN A 117 -18.44 5.61 21.02
C GLN A 117 -17.65 6.19 19.86
N TYR A 118 -16.37 5.84 19.79
CA TYR A 118 -15.51 6.21 18.67
C TYR A 118 -15.48 5.10 17.62
N ARG A 119 -15.51 5.51 16.34
CA ARG A 119 -15.26 4.63 15.18
C ARG A 119 -14.32 5.29 14.19
N TRP A 120 -13.46 4.49 13.60
CA TRP A 120 -12.61 4.87 12.48
C TRP A 120 -12.54 3.75 11.45
N LEU A 121 -12.80 4.11 10.20
CA LEU A 121 -12.70 3.23 9.04
C LEU A 121 -11.69 3.84 8.07
N ASP A 122 -10.72 3.04 7.62
CA ASP A 122 -9.79 3.40 6.56
C ASP A 122 -9.79 2.35 5.45
N ILE A 123 -9.59 2.82 4.23
CA ILE A 123 -9.34 1.99 3.05
C ILE A 123 -8.11 2.48 2.32
N SER A 124 -7.27 1.54 1.89
CA SER A 124 -6.15 1.78 0.99
C SER A 124 -6.22 0.83 -0.20
N LEU A 125 -6.02 1.38 -1.40
CA LEU A 125 -6.03 0.70 -2.68
C LEU A 125 -4.65 0.85 -3.32
N LEU A 126 -4.08 -0.26 -3.77
CA LEU A 126 -2.79 -0.28 -4.46
C LEU A 126 -2.87 -1.22 -5.66
N ARG A 127 -2.79 -0.66 -6.86
CA ARG A 127 -2.75 -1.40 -8.12
C ARG A 127 -1.31 -1.62 -8.54
N TYR A 128 -1.01 -2.82 -9.02
CA TYR A 128 0.28 -3.15 -9.60
C TYR A 128 0.18 -3.18 -11.12
N ASP A 129 1.22 -2.67 -11.78
CA ASP A 129 1.44 -2.83 -13.21
C ASP A 129 2.37 -4.00 -13.49
N SER A 130 2.27 -4.56 -14.69
CA SER A 130 3.26 -5.51 -15.18
C SER A 130 4.49 -4.74 -15.63
N ASP A 131 5.67 -5.22 -15.23
CA ASP A 131 6.94 -4.60 -15.61
C ASP A 131 7.94 -5.72 -16.00
N PRO A 132 8.60 -5.64 -17.16
CA PRO A 132 9.53 -6.69 -17.61
C PRO A 132 10.69 -6.99 -16.65
N SER A 133 11.04 -6.06 -15.77
CA SER A 133 12.11 -6.20 -14.77
C SER A 133 11.59 -6.66 -13.41
N LEU A 134 10.32 -6.38 -13.08
CA LEU A 134 9.72 -6.69 -11.78
C LEU A 134 8.73 -7.87 -11.81
N GLY A 135 8.37 -8.36 -12.99
CA GLY A 135 7.41 -9.46 -13.17
C GLY A 135 5.99 -8.99 -13.51
N SER A 136 5.07 -9.96 -13.56
CA SER A 136 3.66 -9.68 -13.85
C SER A 136 2.98 -8.92 -12.71
N ALA A 137 1.98 -8.12 -13.05
CA ALA A 137 1.18 -7.37 -12.09
C ALA A 137 0.58 -8.28 -10.99
N GLU A 138 0.10 -9.46 -11.36
CA GLU A 138 -0.48 -10.44 -10.43
C GLU A 138 0.57 -10.99 -9.46
N GLN A 139 1.75 -11.38 -9.95
CA GLN A 139 2.83 -11.86 -9.09
C GLN A 139 3.24 -10.77 -8.09
N ARG A 140 3.38 -9.54 -8.56
CA ARG A 140 3.70 -8.40 -7.70
C ARG A 140 2.62 -8.17 -6.63
N ALA A 141 1.34 -8.30 -6.98
CA ALA A 141 0.24 -8.19 -6.03
C ALA A 141 0.26 -9.33 -4.99
N GLN A 142 0.54 -10.57 -5.39
CA GLN A 142 0.67 -11.72 -4.47
C GLN A 142 1.82 -11.54 -3.48
N GLU A 143 2.98 -11.11 -3.95
CA GLU A 143 4.15 -10.88 -3.10
C GLU A 143 3.90 -9.75 -2.09
N ASN A 144 3.29 -8.66 -2.54
CA ASN A 144 3.00 -7.53 -1.66
C ASN A 144 1.81 -7.78 -0.73
N TYR A 145 0.85 -8.62 -1.12
CA TYR A 145 -0.19 -9.10 -0.21
C TYR A 145 0.42 -9.77 1.02
N THR A 146 1.36 -10.70 0.82
CA THR A 146 2.07 -11.38 1.92
C THR A 146 2.82 -10.39 2.82
N LYS A 147 3.48 -9.39 2.20
CA LYS A 147 4.21 -8.34 2.93
C LYS A 147 3.26 -7.44 3.74
N GLU A 148 2.12 -7.06 3.18
CA GLU A 148 1.16 -6.21 3.87
C GLU A 148 0.48 -6.96 5.02
N VAL A 149 0.13 -8.23 4.85
CA VAL A 149 -0.34 -9.09 5.96
C VAL A 149 0.70 -9.14 7.07
N ALA A 150 1.97 -9.39 6.74
CA ALA A 150 3.04 -9.43 7.73
C ALA A 150 3.21 -8.09 8.46
N LYS A 151 3.15 -6.98 7.72
CA LYS A 151 3.23 -5.62 8.27
C LYS A 151 2.08 -5.33 9.23
N VAL A 152 0.83 -5.65 8.88
CA VAL A 152 -0.33 -5.41 9.75
C VAL A 152 -0.24 -6.27 11.02
N LYS A 153 0.19 -7.54 10.90
CA LYS A 153 0.42 -8.41 12.07
C LYS A 153 1.51 -7.87 13.00
N ALA A 154 2.50 -7.19 12.46
CA ALA A 154 3.62 -6.59 13.18
C ALA A 154 3.35 -5.16 13.65
N THR A 155 2.08 -4.72 13.68
CA THR A 155 1.71 -3.40 14.18
C THR A 155 2.28 -3.19 15.59
N GLU A 156 3.04 -2.10 15.77
CA GLU A 156 3.71 -1.80 17.02
C GLU A 156 2.69 -1.64 18.17
N GLY A 157 2.98 -2.27 19.31
CA GLY A 157 2.11 -2.27 20.49
C GLY A 157 0.85 -3.13 20.36
N ALA A 158 0.64 -3.82 19.23
CA ALA A 158 -0.51 -4.69 19.04
C ALA A 158 -0.52 -5.85 20.04
N THR A 159 -1.68 -6.08 20.63
CA THR A 159 -1.90 -7.17 21.58
C THR A 159 -2.96 -8.13 21.04
N SER A 160 -2.90 -9.40 21.48
CA SER A 160 -3.88 -10.41 21.12
C SER A 160 -4.09 -10.56 19.60
N VAL A 161 -3.02 -10.44 18.82
CA VAL A 161 -3.07 -10.55 17.36
C VAL A 161 -3.57 -11.93 16.97
N LYS A 162 -4.66 -11.98 16.19
CA LYS A 162 -5.22 -13.20 15.62
C LYS A 162 -5.40 -13.02 14.13
N THR A 163 -5.28 -14.11 13.39
CA THR A 163 -5.46 -14.13 11.94
C THR A 163 -6.34 -15.28 11.52
N SER A 164 -7.17 -15.06 10.51
CA SER A 164 -7.95 -16.09 9.84
C SER A 164 -8.14 -15.75 8.35
N PRO A 165 -8.46 -16.73 7.49
CA PRO A 165 -8.90 -16.42 6.13
C PRO A 165 -10.20 -15.60 6.16
N ALA A 166 -10.35 -14.66 5.23
CA ALA A 166 -11.60 -13.95 4.96
C ALA A 166 -12.21 -14.47 3.65
N ALA A 167 -12.80 -15.66 3.71
CA ALA A 167 -13.34 -16.33 2.53
C ALA A 167 -14.44 -15.50 1.83
N GLY A 168 -14.44 -15.49 0.50
CA GLY A 168 -15.40 -14.74 -0.31
C GLY A 168 -15.11 -13.25 -0.42
N VAL A 169 -13.90 -12.81 -0.07
CA VAL A 169 -13.42 -11.42 -0.27
C VAL A 169 -12.23 -11.46 -1.23
N GLY A 170 -12.42 -10.97 -2.47
CA GLY A 170 -11.40 -11.00 -3.51
C GLY A 170 -10.97 -12.40 -3.93
N ASN A 171 -9.79 -12.51 -4.57
CA ASN A 171 -9.16 -13.80 -4.88
C ASN A 171 -8.51 -14.42 -3.64
N GLU A 172 -7.98 -13.59 -2.74
CA GLU A 172 -7.35 -14.00 -1.49
C GLU A 172 -7.50 -12.89 -0.44
N ALA A 173 -7.83 -13.24 0.81
CA ALA A 173 -7.89 -12.26 1.88
C ALA A 173 -7.56 -12.85 3.26
N THR A 174 -6.89 -12.06 4.09
CA THR A 174 -6.58 -12.35 5.48
C THR A 174 -7.26 -11.34 6.39
N ALA A 175 -8.06 -11.85 7.32
CA ALA A 175 -8.60 -11.12 8.45
C ALA A 175 -7.59 -11.10 9.60
N ILE A 176 -7.37 -9.93 10.20
CA ILE A 176 -6.43 -9.70 11.29
C ILE A 176 -7.14 -8.89 12.36
N SER A 177 -7.27 -9.43 13.57
CA SER A 177 -7.81 -8.70 14.73
C SER A 177 -6.73 -8.46 15.76
N TYR A 178 -6.72 -7.29 16.38
CA TYR A 178 -5.79 -6.97 17.46
C TYR A 178 -6.33 -5.86 18.37
N GLY A 179 -5.72 -5.69 19.54
CA GLY A 179 -5.97 -4.56 20.43
C GLY A 179 -4.81 -3.58 20.47
N LEU A 180 -5.10 -2.30 20.67
CA LEU A 180 -4.12 -1.27 20.99
C LEU A 180 -4.61 -0.44 22.17
N LYS A 181 -3.71 -0.03 23.06
CA LYS A 181 -4.01 0.99 24.07
C LYS A 181 -3.55 2.35 23.56
N LYS A 182 -4.48 3.31 23.46
CA LYS A 182 -4.22 4.67 22.96
C LYS A 182 -5.09 5.64 23.73
N THR A 183 -4.58 6.84 24.02
CA THR A 183 -5.31 7.88 24.76
C THR A 183 -5.98 7.35 26.03
N ASP A 184 -5.26 6.50 26.77
CA ASP A 184 -5.73 5.76 27.96
C ASP A 184 -6.89 4.78 27.77
N GLU A 185 -7.43 4.65 26.57
CA GLU A 185 -8.52 3.73 26.22
C GLU A 185 -8.03 2.47 25.47
N ASP A 186 -8.83 1.41 25.56
CA ASP A 186 -8.63 0.19 24.80
C ASP A 186 -9.35 0.28 23.46
N PHE A 187 -8.56 0.19 22.38
CA PHE A 187 -9.05 0.08 21.02
C PHE A 187 -9.05 -1.37 20.56
N LYS A 188 -10.08 -1.74 19.79
CA LYS A 188 -10.12 -3.00 19.04
C LYS A 188 -10.05 -2.68 17.55
N TYR A 189 -9.25 -3.46 16.84
CA TYR A 189 -9.02 -3.35 15.41
C TYR A 189 -9.44 -4.64 14.72
N ALA A 190 -10.07 -4.48 13.56
CA ALA A 190 -10.26 -5.49 12.54
C ALA A 190 -9.69 -4.95 11.23
N ALA A 191 -8.70 -5.64 10.68
CA ALA A 191 -8.11 -5.32 9.39
C ALA A 191 -8.30 -6.48 8.42
N ILE A 192 -8.74 -6.18 7.21
CA ILE A 192 -8.80 -7.14 6.10
C ILE A 192 -7.80 -6.69 5.04
N VAL A 193 -6.80 -7.52 4.79
CA VAL A 193 -5.92 -7.36 3.63
C VAL A 193 -6.44 -8.29 2.56
N THR A 194 -6.76 -7.76 1.38
CA THR A 194 -7.38 -8.48 0.27
C THR A 194 -6.57 -8.27 -1.00
N ARG A 195 -6.31 -9.35 -1.73
CA ARG A 195 -5.89 -9.31 -3.13
C ARG A 195 -7.08 -9.60 -4.04
N THR A 196 -7.34 -8.70 -4.98
CA THR A 196 -8.22 -8.94 -6.14
C THR A 196 -7.41 -8.73 -7.41
N GLU A 197 -7.11 -9.82 -8.12
CA GLU A 197 -6.20 -9.85 -9.28
C GLU A 197 -4.86 -9.17 -8.96
N ASN A 198 -4.55 -8.06 -9.66
CA ASN A 198 -3.37 -7.22 -9.46
C ASN A 198 -3.60 -5.99 -8.55
N VAL A 199 -4.64 -5.98 -7.73
CA VAL A 199 -4.94 -4.91 -6.77
C VAL A 199 -4.91 -5.45 -5.34
N LEU A 200 -4.22 -4.73 -4.46
CA LEU A 200 -4.25 -4.91 -3.02
C LEU A 200 -5.19 -3.88 -2.40
N ILE A 201 -6.08 -4.36 -1.54
CA ILE A 201 -7.02 -3.56 -0.75
C ILE A 201 -6.73 -3.85 0.71
N THR A 202 -6.51 -2.80 1.50
CA THR A 202 -6.46 -2.89 2.96
C THR A 202 -7.60 -2.08 3.52
N VAL A 203 -8.53 -2.75 4.21
CA VAL A 203 -9.55 -2.09 5.04
C VAL A 203 -9.14 -2.27 6.49
N SER A 204 -9.07 -1.18 7.25
CA SER A 204 -8.89 -1.24 8.71
C SER A 204 -10.04 -0.50 9.38
N TYR A 205 -10.69 -1.18 10.32
CA TYR A 205 -11.82 -0.68 11.08
C TYR A 205 -11.52 -0.84 12.56
N ASN A 206 -11.70 0.23 13.32
CA ASN A 206 -11.43 0.22 14.74
C ASN A 206 -12.41 1.09 15.51
N GLY A 207 -12.45 0.84 16.81
CA GLY A 207 -13.24 1.64 17.72
C GLY A 207 -12.79 1.49 19.17
N ALA A 208 -13.25 2.44 19.97
CA ALA A 208 -13.04 2.51 21.41
C ALA A 208 -14.29 3.07 22.08
N GLY A 209 -14.51 2.66 23.33
CA GLY A 209 -15.45 3.34 24.22
C GLY A 209 -14.65 4.35 25.05
N TYR A 210 -15.18 5.56 25.19
CA TYR A 210 -14.62 6.62 26.02
C TYR A 210 -15.52 6.87 27.23
N ALA A 211 -14.94 7.46 28.29
CA ALA A 211 -15.66 7.89 29.48
C ALA A 211 -16.49 6.76 30.12
N GLY A 212 -15.88 5.56 30.20
CA GLY A 212 -16.50 4.38 30.79
C GLY A 212 -17.47 3.62 29.86
N ALA A 213 -17.65 4.08 28.62
CA ALA A 213 -18.38 3.32 27.62
C ALA A 213 -17.66 2.01 27.30
N LYS A 214 -18.43 0.97 26.97
CA LYS A 214 -17.86 -0.32 26.58
C LYS A 214 -17.11 -0.19 25.26
N THR A 215 -15.93 -0.81 25.19
CA THR A 215 -15.21 -1.02 23.94
C THR A 215 -16.04 -1.91 22.99
N PRO A 216 -15.99 -1.67 21.67
CA PRO A 216 -16.71 -2.48 20.71
C PRO A 216 -16.28 -3.95 20.72
N THR A 217 -17.23 -4.84 20.40
CA THR A 217 -16.95 -6.27 20.28
C THR A 217 -16.03 -6.53 19.08
N PRO A 218 -14.92 -7.27 19.22
CA PRO A 218 -14.04 -7.58 18.09
C PRO A 218 -14.71 -8.35 16.96
N SER A 219 -15.70 -9.20 17.23
CA SER A 219 -16.45 -9.94 16.21
C SER A 219 -17.28 -9.02 15.32
N ASP A 220 -17.95 -8.06 15.92
CA ASP A 220 -18.85 -7.13 15.21
C ASP A 220 -18.01 -6.24 14.30
N LEU A 221 -16.89 -5.70 14.81
CA LEU A 221 -15.92 -4.97 14.00
C LEU A 221 -15.40 -5.82 12.82
N MET A 222 -15.20 -7.13 13.02
CA MET A 222 -14.70 -8.00 11.97
C MET A 222 -15.75 -8.25 10.87
N GLU A 223 -17.00 -8.49 11.24
CA GLU A 223 -18.11 -8.65 10.29
C GLU A 223 -18.28 -7.39 9.43
N ASP A 224 -18.25 -6.23 10.07
CA ASP A 224 -18.33 -4.93 9.43
C ASP A 224 -17.16 -4.66 8.47
N ALA A 225 -15.93 -4.99 8.89
CA ALA A 225 -14.76 -4.86 8.04
C ALA A 225 -14.83 -5.79 6.80
N VAL A 226 -15.39 -7.00 6.95
CA VAL A 226 -15.63 -7.91 5.83
C VAL A 226 -16.67 -7.34 4.86
N LYS A 227 -17.77 -6.77 5.37
CA LYS A 227 -18.79 -6.09 4.54
C LYS A 227 -18.17 -4.96 3.71
N ALA A 228 -17.43 -4.05 4.36
CA ALA A 228 -16.73 -2.96 3.70
C ALA A 228 -15.72 -3.45 2.64
N SER A 229 -14.98 -4.52 2.94
CA SER A 229 -14.01 -5.10 2.01
C SER A 229 -14.65 -5.68 0.76
N LYS A 230 -15.84 -6.29 0.87
CA LYS A 230 -16.60 -6.80 -0.28
C LYS A 230 -17.07 -5.66 -1.19
N GLU A 231 -17.53 -4.55 -0.62
CA GLU A 231 -17.88 -3.35 -1.40
C GLU A 231 -16.67 -2.79 -2.14
N ALA A 232 -15.52 -2.70 -1.46
CA ALA A 232 -14.28 -2.23 -2.07
C ALA A 232 -13.83 -3.12 -3.25
N VAL A 233 -13.89 -4.45 -3.10
CA VAL A 233 -13.59 -5.39 -4.19
C VAL A 233 -14.55 -5.19 -5.36
N ALA A 234 -15.84 -5.03 -5.09
CA ALA A 234 -16.85 -4.78 -6.12
C ALA A 234 -16.61 -3.44 -6.85
N ALA A 235 -16.20 -2.40 -6.13
CA ALA A 235 -15.86 -1.11 -6.71
C ALA A 235 -14.63 -1.18 -7.63
N VAL A 236 -13.59 -1.93 -7.25
CA VAL A 236 -12.42 -2.18 -8.10
C VAL A 236 -12.83 -2.91 -9.38
N ALA A 237 -13.64 -3.96 -9.26
CA ALA A 237 -14.15 -4.68 -10.43
C ALA A 237 -14.99 -3.77 -11.33
N ALA A 238 -15.88 -2.95 -10.77
CA ALA A 238 -16.74 -2.04 -11.51
C ALA A 238 -15.96 -0.95 -12.27
N ALA A 239 -14.85 -0.46 -11.70
CA ALA A 239 -13.98 0.51 -12.36
C ALA A 239 -13.21 -0.07 -13.57
N ASN A 240 -13.27 -1.38 -13.80
CA ASN A 240 -12.55 -2.06 -14.89
C ASN A 240 -13.49 -2.91 -15.77
N LYS A 241 -14.77 -2.54 -15.84
CA LYS A 241 -15.77 -3.13 -16.75
C LYS A 241 -15.89 -2.34 -18.04
#